data_AF-A0A9C6X1N4-F1
#
_entry.id   AF-A0A9C6X1N4-F1
#
_cell.length_a   1.000
_cell.length_b   1.000
_cell.length_c   1.000
_cell.angle_alpha   90.00
_cell.angle_beta   90.00
_cell.angle_gamma   90.00
#
_symmetry.space_group_name_H-M   'P 1'
#
loop_
_entity.id
_entity.type
_entity.pdbx_description
1 polymer ?
#
loop_
_entity_poly.entity_id
_entity_poly.type
_entity_poly.pdbx_seq_one_letter_code
_entity_poly.pdbx_strand_id
1 'polypeptide(L)'
;MEHGSATERTAREHYEAKHGVTVRTCGLVLDQEYPFLAASPDGFLDDDTLIEIKCPTSGLHFDSAEEAVRCKKLDYLKLDGNGALYPYERSDYNFQIQGQLHITGRSKCVLYIRSMWMRPQALRPRSGTKRS
;
A
#
# COMPACT_ATOMS: atom_id res chain seq x y z
N MET A 1 -13.68 -15.23 -3.10
CA MET A 1 -13.35 -13.86 -3.60
C MET A 1 -14.07 -12.74 -2.85
N GLU A 2 -14.92 -13.01 -1.85
CA GLU A 2 -15.72 -11.97 -1.15
C GLU A 2 -15.04 -11.22 0.00
N HIS A 3 -13.76 -11.46 0.30
CA HIS A 3 -13.08 -10.77 1.42
C HIS A 3 -12.11 -9.65 1.01
N GLY A 4 -11.86 -9.44 -0.30
CA GLY A 4 -10.94 -8.41 -0.79
C GLY A 4 -11.51 -7.00 -0.75
N SER A 5 -12.67 -6.78 -1.39
CA SER A 5 -13.16 -5.42 -1.70
C SER A 5 -13.58 -4.58 -0.47
N ALA A 6 -14.18 -5.21 0.55
CA ALA A 6 -14.57 -4.51 1.78
C ALA A 6 -13.35 -4.19 2.66
N THR A 7 -12.37 -5.09 2.69
CA THR A 7 -11.15 -4.93 3.47
C THR A 7 -10.24 -3.88 2.86
N GLU A 8 -10.07 -3.88 1.53
CA GLU A 8 -9.30 -2.88 0.78
C GLU A 8 -9.90 -1.48 0.92
N ARG A 9 -11.24 -1.35 0.87
CA ARG A 9 -11.92 -0.08 1.14
C ARG A 9 -11.59 0.45 2.54
N THR A 10 -11.73 -0.39 3.57
CA THR A 10 -11.44 -0.01 4.96
C THR A 10 -9.95 0.33 5.14
N ALA A 11 -9.06 -0.37 4.45
CA ALA A 11 -7.63 -0.08 4.46
C ALA A 11 -7.31 1.26 3.78
N ARG A 12 -7.95 1.58 2.66
CA ARG A 12 -7.84 2.88 1.99
C ARG A 12 -8.32 4.02 2.89
N GLU A 13 -9.53 3.91 3.44
CA GLU A 13 -10.10 4.94 4.32
C GLU A 13 -9.20 5.23 5.53
N HIS A 14 -8.60 4.19 6.09
CA HIS A 14 -7.62 4.36 7.16
C HIS A 14 -6.31 5.00 6.69
N TYR A 15 -5.82 4.64 5.50
CA TYR A 15 -4.65 5.31 4.92
C TYR A 15 -4.93 6.81 4.73
N GLU A 16 -6.08 7.16 4.14
CA GLU A 16 -6.55 8.53 3.96
C GLU A 16 -6.61 9.28 5.30
N ALA A 17 -7.27 8.71 6.31
CA ALA A 17 -7.39 9.31 7.64
C ALA A 17 -6.04 9.46 8.36
N LYS A 18 -5.15 8.46 8.25
CA LYS A 18 -3.83 8.48 8.89
C LYS A 18 -2.91 9.54 8.27
N HIS A 19 -2.97 9.71 6.96
CA HIS A 19 -2.06 10.58 6.22
C HIS A 19 -2.66 11.95 5.87
N GLY A 20 -3.96 12.15 6.10
CA GLY A 20 -4.66 13.40 5.76
C GLY A 20 -4.71 13.63 4.24
N VAL A 21 -4.81 12.55 3.46
CA VAL A 21 -4.83 12.58 1.98
C VAL A 21 -6.12 11.96 1.47
N THR A 22 -6.43 12.20 0.20
CA THR A 22 -7.52 11.52 -0.50
C THR A 22 -6.94 10.62 -1.58
N VAL A 23 -7.35 9.36 -1.59
CA VAL A 23 -7.01 8.38 -2.60
C VAL A 23 -8.10 8.40 -3.67
N ARG A 24 -7.74 8.87 -4.87
CA ARG A 24 -8.64 8.81 -6.02
C ARG A 24 -8.69 7.37 -6.55
N THR A 25 -9.81 6.69 -6.34
CA THR A 25 -10.04 5.34 -6.89
C THR A 25 -10.03 5.37 -8.41
N CYS A 26 -9.43 4.37 -9.03
CA CYS A 26 -9.47 4.15 -10.47
C CYS A 26 -10.06 2.77 -10.79
N GLY A 27 -10.67 2.66 -11.98
CA GLY A 27 -11.00 1.37 -12.56
C GLY A 27 -9.80 0.80 -13.32
N LEU A 28 -10.10 0.02 -14.36
CA LEU A 28 -9.09 -0.47 -15.28
C LEU A 28 -8.51 0.68 -16.12
N VAL A 29 -7.19 0.80 -16.13
CA VAL A 29 -6.42 1.73 -16.96
C VAL A 29 -5.76 0.94 -18.08
N LEU A 30 -5.90 1.41 -19.32
CA LEU A 30 -5.22 0.82 -20.48
C LEU A 30 -3.90 1.52 -20.72
N ASP A 31 -2.91 0.76 -21.19
CA ASP A 31 -1.66 1.31 -21.66
C ASP A 31 -1.90 2.15 -22.94
N GLN A 32 -1.22 3.29 -23.04
CA GLN A 32 -1.41 4.22 -24.17
C GLN A 32 -0.75 3.71 -25.46
N GLU A 33 0.33 2.96 -25.35
CA GLU A 33 1.10 2.42 -26.49
C GLU A 33 0.64 1.00 -26.84
N TYR A 34 0.29 0.21 -25.82
CA TYR A 34 -0.09 -1.21 -25.95
C TYR A 34 -1.50 -1.48 -25.39
N PRO A 35 -2.61 -1.16 -26.10
CA PRO A 35 -3.97 -1.23 -25.56
C PRO A 35 -4.46 -2.62 -25.08
N PHE A 36 -3.72 -3.68 -25.36
CA PHE A 36 -3.96 -5.03 -24.82
C PHE A 36 -3.38 -5.24 -23.42
N LEU A 37 -2.58 -4.29 -22.92
CA LEU A 37 -2.10 -4.22 -21.54
C LEU A 37 -3.01 -3.31 -20.73
N ALA A 38 -3.30 -3.73 -19.49
CA ALA A 38 -4.15 -2.99 -18.59
C ALA A 38 -3.77 -3.22 -17.13
N ALA A 39 -4.02 -2.23 -16.29
CA ALA A 39 -3.75 -2.26 -14.87
C ALA A 39 -4.92 -1.67 -14.08
N SER A 40 -5.20 -2.25 -12.91
CA SER A 40 -6.11 -1.66 -11.92
C SER A 40 -5.32 -1.37 -10.64
N PRO A 41 -4.70 -0.19 -10.51
CA PRO A 41 -4.19 0.28 -9.23
C PRO A 41 -5.34 0.46 -8.22
N ASP A 42 -5.04 0.36 -6.93
CA ASP A 42 -6.05 0.62 -5.87
C ASP A 42 -6.42 2.10 -5.77
N GLY A 43 -5.53 2.99 -6.23
CA GLY A 43 -5.85 4.39 -6.49
C GLY A 43 -4.65 5.27 -6.78
N PHE A 44 -4.92 6.57 -6.90
CA PHE A 44 -3.93 7.62 -7.11
C PHE A 44 -3.92 8.59 -5.92
N LEU A 45 -2.73 8.88 -5.42
CA LEU A 45 -2.51 9.88 -4.37
C LEU A 45 -2.36 11.28 -4.96
N ASP A 46 -1.73 11.35 -6.14
CA ASP A 46 -1.52 12.56 -6.93
C ASP A 46 -1.31 12.19 -8.41
N ASP A 47 -0.75 13.10 -9.20
CA ASP A 47 -0.56 12.91 -10.63
C ASP A 47 0.56 11.91 -10.98
N ASP A 48 1.51 11.67 -10.07
CA ASP A 48 2.72 10.85 -10.28
C ASP A 48 2.82 9.64 -9.34
N THR A 49 1.94 9.56 -8.35
CA THR A 49 1.98 8.53 -7.29
C THR A 49 0.70 7.70 -7.26
N LEU A 50 0.84 6.39 -7.45
CA LEU A 50 -0.22 5.42 -7.20
C LEU A 50 -0.07 4.79 -5.81
N ILE A 51 -1.14 4.17 -5.31
CA ILE A 51 -1.14 3.35 -4.11
C ILE A 51 -1.58 1.92 -4.46
N GLU A 52 -0.90 0.94 -3.90
CA GLU A 52 -1.25 -0.47 -3.93
C GLU A 52 -1.46 -0.94 -2.49
N ILE A 53 -2.64 -1.45 -2.18
CA ILE A 53 -3.11 -1.83 -0.85
C ILE A 53 -3.22 -3.35 -0.79
N LYS A 54 -2.49 -3.98 0.14
CA LYS A 54 -2.60 -5.43 0.35
C LYS A 54 -3.04 -5.73 1.77
N CYS A 55 -3.98 -6.66 1.89
CA CYS A 55 -4.51 -7.12 3.16
C CYS A 55 -4.28 -8.62 3.38
N PRO A 56 -3.03 -9.04 3.66
CA PRO A 56 -2.69 -10.46 3.76
C PRO A 56 -3.30 -11.11 5.00
N THR A 57 -3.91 -12.29 4.81
CA THR A 57 -4.44 -13.12 5.90
C THR A 57 -3.33 -13.74 6.77
N SER A 58 -2.11 -13.90 6.23
CA SER A 58 -0.96 -14.35 7.01
C SER A 58 -0.47 -13.32 8.04
N GLY A 59 -0.88 -12.04 7.88
CA GLY A 59 -0.54 -10.93 8.78
C GLY A 59 -1.55 -10.69 9.91
N LEU A 60 -2.57 -11.53 10.06
CA LEU A 60 -3.69 -11.29 10.99
C LEU A 60 -3.29 -11.34 12.47
N HIS A 61 -2.15 -11.94 12.82
CA HIS A 61 -1.71 -12.12 14.21
C HIS A 61 -0.57 -11.19 14.62
N PHE A 62 -0.26 -10.16 13.82
CA PHE A 62 0.83 -9.23 14.10
C PHE A 62 0.29 -7.82 14.30
N ASP A 63 0.92 -7.07 15.19
CA ASP A 63 0.53 -5.69 15.49
C ASP A 63 0.98 -4.72 14.38
N SER A 64 1.91 -5.15 13.53
CA SER A 64 2.46 -4.36 12.42
C SER A 64 2.93 -5.22 11.25
N ALA A 65 3.00 -4.64 10.05
CA ALA A 65 3.52 -5.33 8.87
C ALA A 65 5.02 -5.63 9.00
N GLU A 66 5.76 -4.74 9.67
CA GLU A 66 7.17 -4.86 9.99
C GLU A 66 7.44 -6.08 10.88
N GLU A 67 6.60 -6.32 11.88
CA GLU A 67 6.66 -7.51 12.72
C GLU A 67 6.37 -8.78 11.91
N ALA A 68 5.33 -8.76 11.06
CA ALA A 68 5.00 -9.89 10.19
C ALA A 68 6.13 -10.24 9.21
N VAL A 69 6.86 -9.24 8.70
CA VAL A 69 8.07 -9.44 7.88
C VAL A 69 9.19 -10.07 8.71
N ARG A 70 9.47 -9.55 9.91
CA ARG A 70 10.50 -10.12 10.81
C ARG A 70 10.21 -11.56 11.20
N CYS A 71 8.94 -11.91 11.36
CA CYS A 71 8.48 -13.28 11.64
C CYS A 71 8.34 -14.16 10.39
N LYS A 72 8.78 -13.69 9.20
CA LYS A 72 8.73 -14.42 7.92
C LYS A 72 7.33 -14.84 7.49
N LYS A 73 6.30 -14.06 7.84
CA LYS A 73 4.91 -14.28 7.40
C LYS A 73 4.52 -13.45 6.17
N LEU A 74 5.29 -12.40 5.91
CA LEU A 74 5.28 -11.62 4.67
C LEU A 74 6.67 -11.74 4.02
N ASP A 75 7.06 -12.97 3.69
CA ASP A 75 8.39 -13.33 3.16
C ASP A 75 8.67 -12.80 1.74
N TYR A 76 7.65 -12.22 1.09
CA TYR A 76 7.77 -11.49 -0.17
C TYR A 76 8.10 -10.00 0.00
N LEU A 77 8.19 -9.50 1.24
CA LEU A 77 8.60 -8.14 1.56
C LEU A 77 9.94 -8.10 2.32
N LYS A 78 10.66 -7.01 2.15
CA LYS A 78 11.87 -6.64 2.90
C LYS A 78 11.64 -5.33 3.65
N LEU A 79 12.24 -5.23 4.83
CA LEU A 79 12.28 -4.01 5.64
C LEU A 79 13.66 -3.37 5.46
N ASP A 80 13.71 -2.07 5.19
CA ASP A 80 14.96 -1.32 5.19
C ASP A 80 15.38 -0.89 6.61
N GLY A 81 16.53 -0.23 6.72
CA GLY A 81 17.03 0.27 8.01
C GLY A 81 16.18 1.39 8.64
N ASN A 82 15.27 2.00 7.87
CA ASN A 82 14.39 3.08 8.31
C ASN A 82 12.97 2.60 8.62
N GLY A 83 12.68 1.31 8.45
CA GLY A 83 11.36 0.73 8.66
C GLY A 83 10.43 0.82 7.44
N ALA A 84 10.93 1.21 6.27
CA ALA A 84 10.16 1.18 5.04
C ALA A 84 10.10 -0.24 4.45
N LEU A 85 8.92 -0.59 3.94
CA LEU A 85 8.62 -1.91 3.38
C LEU A 85 8.68 -1.87 1.86
N TYR A 86 9.34 -2.87 1.28
CA TYR A 86 9.47 -3.02 -0.17
C TYR A 86 9.27 -4.48 -0.58
N PRO A 87 8.70 -4.76 -1.75
CA PRO A 87 8.74 -6.11 -2.30
C PRO A 87 10.17 -6.50 -2.69
N TYR A 88 10.47 -7.81 -2.72
CA TYR A 88 11.70 -8.29 -3.34
C TYR A 88 11.67 -8.02 -4.85
N GLU A 89 12.83 -7.76 -5.45
CA GLU A 89 12.95 -7.42 -6.88
C GLU A 89 12.36 -8.51 -7.78
N ARG A 90 12.61 -9.78 -7.45
CA ARG A 90 12.06 -10.94 -8.13
C ARG A 90 10.85 -11.49 -7.38
N SER A 91 9.81 -10.67 -7.28
CA SER A 91 8.53 -11.07 -6.69
C SER A 91 7.37 -10.62 -7.56
N ASP A 92 6.27 -11.35 -7.49
CA ASP A 92 5.04 -11.05 -8.22
C ASP A 92 4.51 -9.64 -7.88
N TYR A 93 4.65 -9.22 -6.61
CA TYR A 93 4.27 -7.86 -6.18
C TYR A 93 5.12 -6.78 -6.82
N ASN A 94 6.43 -7.00 -6.95
CA ASN A 94 7.29 -6.03 -7.63
C ASN A 94 6.89 -5.94 -9.12
N PHE A 95 6.68 -7.07 -9.80
CA PHE A 95 6.23 -7.06 -11.18
C PHE A 95 4.84 -6.42 -11.36
N GLN A 96 3.92 -6.65 -10.43
CA GLN A 96 2.61 -6.00 -10.42
C GLN A 96 2.74 -4.47 -10.34
N ILE A 97 3.53 -3.98 -9.39
CA ILE A 97 3.75 -2.53 -9.20
C ILE A 97 4.45 -1.93 -10.41
N GLN A 98 5.51 -2.56 -10.94
CA GLN A 98 6.20 -2.06 -12.13
C GLN A 98 5.28 -2.01 -13.36
N GLY A 99 4.43 -3.01 -13.55
CA GLY A 99 3.41 -3.00 -14.60
C GLY A 99 2.41 -1.86 -14.45
N GLN A 100 1.89 -1.64 -13.23
CA GLN A 100 1.00 -0.51 -12.94
C GLN A 100 1.68 0.84 -13.20
N LEU A 101 2.94 1.01 -12.80
CA LEU A 101 3.70 2.24 -13.04
C LEU A 101 3.85 2.54 -14.54
N HIS A 102 4.23 1.52 -15.33
CA HIS A 102 4.34 1.65 -16.78
C HIS A 102 3.01 2.03 -17.42
N ILE A 103 1.96 1.23 -17.17
CA ILE A 103 0.64 1.39 -17.80
C ILE A 103 0.00 2.73 -17.45
N THR A 104 0.22 3.21 -16.22
CA THR A 104 -0.37 4.48 -15.76
C THR A 104 0.51 5.71 -15.98
N GLY A 105 1.72 5.53 -16.53
CA GLY A 105 2.67 6.62 -16.78
C GLY A 105 3.19 7.31 -15.51
N ARG A 106 3.29 6.57 -14.39
CA ARG A 106 3.67 7.09 -13.07
C ARG A 106 5.04 6.60 -12.64
N SER A 107 5.74 7.38 -11.83
CA SER A 107 7.09 7.01 -11.35
C SER A 107 7.11 6.44 -9.93
N LYS A 108 6.03 6.62 -9.14
CA LYS A 108 5.99 6.24 -7.73
C LYS A 108 4.79 5.37 -7.38
N CYS A 109 5.04 4.40 -6.51
CA CYS A 109 4.01 3.58 -5.88
C CYS A 109 4.22 3.55 -4.36
N VAL A 110 3.16 3.84 -3.62
CA VAL A 110 3.09 3.54 -2.19
C VAL A 110 2.49 2.16 -2.01
N LEU A 111 3.26 1.23 -1.46
CA LEU A 111 2.75 -0.06 -1.02
C LEU A 111 2.24 0.06 0.42
N TYR A 112 0.94 -0.15 0.63
CA TYR A 112 0.31 -0.10 1.94
C TYR A 112 -0.19 -1.48 2.37
N ILE A 113 0.46 -2.04 3.40
CA ILE A 113 0.09 -3.34 3.98
C ILE A 113 -0.76 -3.12 5.23
N ARG A 114 -1.95 -3.73 5.28
CA ARG A 114 -2.80 -3.66 6.46
C ARG A 114 -3.56 -4.96 6.70
N SER A 115 -3.50 -5.49 7.91
CA SER A 115 -4.45 -6.53 8.35
C SER A 115 -5.58 -5.91 9.16
N MET A 116 -6.79 -6.48 9.10
CA MET A 116 -7.97 -5.96 9.80
C MET A 116 -7.81 -5.95 11.34
N TRP A 117 -6.85 -6.73 11.86
CA TRP A 117 -6.59 -6.88 13.30
C TRP A 117 -5.35 -6.10 13.78
N MET A 118 -4.54 -5.53 12.87
CA MET A 118 -3.47 -4.62 13.26
C MET A 118 -4.09 -3.45 14.03
N ARG A 119 -3.62 -3.24 15.27
CA ARG A 119 -4.11 -2.15 16.11
C ARG A 119 -3.97 -0.83 15.35
N PRO A 120 -4.99 0.05 15.36
CA PRO A 120 -4.83 1.40 14.86
C PRO A 120 -3.61 2.02 15.55
N GLN A 121 -2.62 2.46 14.77
CA GLN A 121 -1.52 3.24 15.34
C GLN A 121 -2.14 4.49 15.94
N ALA A 122 -2.12 4.61 17.27
CA ALA A 122 -2.67 5.77 17.95
C ALA A 122 -1.99 7.04 17.40
N LEU A 123 -2.78 7.92 16.79
CA LEU A 123 -2.32 9.24 16.35
C LEU A 123 -1.92 10.02 17.60
N ARG A 124 -0.64 10.01 17.95
CA ARG A 124 -0.12 10.90 18.97
C ARG A 124 -0.06 12.30 18.35
N PRO A 125 -0.80 13.30 18.87
CA PRO A 125 -0.64 14.67 18.39
C PRO A 125 0.83 15.05 18.57
N ARG A 126 1.43 15.68 17.55
CA ARG A 126 2.73 16.32 17.71
C ARG A 126 2.61 17.25 18.90
N SER A 127 3.28 16.92 20.01
CA SER A 127 3.39 17.79 21.15
C SER A 127 4.10 19.05 20.68
N GLY A 128 3.33 20.12 20.49
CA GLY A 128 3.87 21.44 20.20
C GLY A 128 4.87 21.79 21.29
N THR A 129 6.12 21.98 20.88
CA THR A 129 7.16 22.55 21.72
C THR A 129 6.65 23.92 22.16
N LYS A 130 6.28 24.08 23.44
CA LYS A 130 6.19 25.39 24.05
C LYS A 130 7.60 25.98 24.01
N ARG A 131 7.87 26.89 23.08
CA ARG A 131 9.01 27.81 23.21
C ARG A 131 8.60 28.82 24.26
N SER A 132 9.20 28.70 25.45
CA SER A 132 9.36 29.78 26.41
C SER A 132 10.48 30.70 25.95
#